data_AF-A0A7W5JX77-F1
#
_entry.id   AF-A0A7W5JX77-F1
#
_cell.length_a   1.000
_cell.length_b   1.000
_cell.length_c   1.000
_cell.angle_alpha   90.00
_cell.angle_beta   90.00
_cell.angle_gamma   90.00
#
_symmetry.space_group_name_H-M   'P 1'
#
loop_
_entity.id
_entity.type
_entity.pdbx_description
1 polymer ?
#
loop_
_entity_poly.entity_id
_entity_poly.type
_entity_poly.pdbx_seq_one_letter_code
_entity_poly.pdbx_strand_id
1 'polypeptide(L)'
;MSKVDAQRAMREAKYARDSASGPTRREAAATQGTSPAPAAAAPAVKPAKAPKAAPAAAAPQGELCGHKSMNGRACTREAGHPEKNHRYG
;
A
#
# COMPACT_ATOMS: atom_id res chain seq x y z
N MET A 1 -12.49 -31.92 24.54
CA MET A 1 -11.94 -31.31 23.31
C MET A 1 -10.46 -31.05 23.54
N SER A 2 -9.58 -31.75 22.84
CA SER A 2 -8.15 -31.45 22.91
C SER A 2 -7.84 -30.14 22.18
N LYS A 3 -6.69 -29.51 22.47
CA LYS A 3 -6.20 -28.33 21.72
C LYS A 3 -6.07 -28.61 20.22
N VAL A 4 -5.77 -29.86 19.86
CA VAL A 4 -5.67 -30.30 18.47
C VAL A 4 -7.06 -30.35 17.82
N ASP A 5 -8.08 -30.83 18.53
CA ASP A 5 -9.46 -30.88 18.03
C ASP A 5 -10.00 -29.47 17.77
N ALA A 6 -9.72 -28.52 18.67
CA ALA A 6 -10.11 -27.13 18.49
C ALA A 6 -9.45 -26.49 17.26
N GLN A 7 -8.17 -26.76 17.01
CA GLN A 7 -7.47 -26.27 15.81
C GLN A 7 -7.97 -26.92 14.53
N ARG A 8 -8.28 -28.23 14.58
CA ARG A 8 -8.87 -28.96 13.46
C ARG A 8 -10.25 -28.39 13.11
N ALA A 9 -11.12 -28.18 14.09
CA ALA A 9 -12.44 -27.59 13.89
C ALA A 9 -12.38 -26.18 13.26
N MET A 10 -11.46 -25.33 13.72
CA MET A 10 -11.27 -23.98 13.14
C MET A 10 -10.78 -24.05 11.68
N ARG A 11 -9.92 -25.02 11.36
CA ARG A 11 -9.42 -25.21 9.99
C ARG A 11 -10.52 -25.71 9.07
N GLU A 12 -11.29 -26.71 9.50
CA GLU A 12 -12.41 -27.26 8.73
C GLU A 12 -13.51 -26.22 8.51
N ALA A 13 -13.82 -25.39 9.52
CA ALA A 13 -14.76 -24.28 9.37
C ALA A 13 -14.28 -23.23 8.35
N LYS A 14 -12.97 -22.94 8.31
CA LYS A 14 -12.41 -22.02 7.30
C LYS A 14 -12.54 -22.60 5.89
N TYR A 15 -12.15 -23.86 5.70
CA TYR A 15 -12.28 -24.52 4.40
C TYR A 15 -13.72 -24.59 3.91
N ALA A 16 -14.69 -24.89 4.78
CA ALA A 16 -16.10 -24.91 4.41
C ALA A 16 -16.60 -23.54 3.91
N ARG A 17 -16.13 -22.44 4.52
CA ARG A 17 -16.47 -21.07 4.11
C ARG A 17 -15.85 -20.72 2.75
N ASP A 18 -14.58 -21.08 2.56
CA ASP A 18 -13.86 -20.79 1.33
C ASP A 18 -14.41 -21.63 0.15
N SER A 19 -14.77 -22.89 0.38
CA SER A 19 -15.39 -23.76 -0.65
C SER A 19 -16.79 -23.30 -1.04
N ALA A 20 -17.57 -22.75 -0.11
CA ALA A 20 -18.93 -22.27 -0.39
C ALA A 20 -18.95 -20.89 -1.05
N SER A 21 -17.93 -20.06 -0.82
CA SER A 21 -17.92 -18.65 -1.28
C SER A 21 -17.32 -18.45 -2.67
N GLY A 22 -16.78 -19.51 -3.28
CA GLY A 22 -16.05 -19.42 -4.56
C GLY A 22 -14.74 -18.63 -4.42
N PRO A 23 -13.90 -18.58 -5.48
CA PRO A 23 -12.64 -17.86 -5.43
C PRO A 23 -12.87 -16.37 -5.19
N THR A 24 -12.23 -15.81 -4.17
CA THR A 24 -12.26 -14.37 -3.96
C THR A 24 -11.56 -13.66 -5.12
N ARG A 25 -11.90 -12.39 -5.38
CA ARG A 25 -11.25 -11.58 -6.45
C ARG A 25 -9.71 -11.61 -6.36
N ARG A 26 -9.15 -11.76 -5.16
CA ARG A 26 -7.71 -11.86 -4.94
C ARG A 26 -7.13 -13.22 -5.35
N GLU A 27 -7.85 -14.31 -5.12
CA GLU A 27 -7.47 -15.65 -5.59
C GLU A 27 -7.68 -15.82 -7.09
N ALA A 28 -8.73 -15.21 -7.65
CA ALA A 28 -8.94 -15.15 -9.10
C ALA A 28 -7.85 -14.32 -9.81
N ALA A 29 -7.34 -13.26 -9.17
CA ALA A 29 -6.24 -12.46 -9.69
C ALA A 29 -4.88 -13.19 -9.57
N ALA A 30 -4.72 -14.10 -8.60
CA ALA A 30 -3.49 -14.88 -8.43
C ALA A 30 -3.35 -15.99 -9.49
N THR A 31 -4.45 -16.46 -10.08
CA THR A 31 -4.44 -17.45 -11.17
C THR A 31 -4.36 -16.81 -12.56
N GLN A 32 -4.63 -15.51 -12.69
CA GLN A 32 -4.49 -14.75 -13.94
C GLN A 32 -3.06 -14.22 -14.10
N GLY A 33 -2.14 -15.13 -14.42
CA GLY A 33 -0.80 -14.77 -14.86
C GLY A 33 -0.81 -13.91 -16.14
N THR A 34 0.02 -12.86 -16.13
CA THR A 34 0.65 -12.19 -17.28
C THR A 34 -0.16 -12.05 -18.58
N SER A 35 -0.91 -10.95 -18.69
CA SER A 35 -1.23 -10.38 -20.01
C SER A 35 -0.10 -9.42 -20.46
N PRO A 36 0.37 -9.48 -21.72
CA PRO A 36 1.40 -8.57 -22.21
C PRO A 36 0.86 -7.14 -22.30
N ALA A 37 1.64 -6.19 -21.80
CA ALA A 37 1.29 -4.77 -21.81
C ALA A 37 1.32 -4.20 -23.24
N PRO A 38 0.35 -3.37 -23.67
CA PRO A 38 0.41 -2.71 -24.96
C PRO A 38 1.52 -1.63 -24.98
N ALA A 39 2.24 -1.57 -26.09
CA ALA A 39 3.36 -0.67 -26.32
C ALA A 39 2.96 0.81 -26.20
N ALA A 40 3.76 1.59 -25.47
CA ALA A 40 3.53 3.01 -25.23
C ALA A 40 3.77 3.86 -26.50
N ALA A 41 2.81 4.70 -26.85
CA ALA A 41 2.96 5.73 -27.88
C ALA A 41 3.82 6.89 -27.37
N ALA A 42 4.67 7.45 -28.25
CA ALA A 42 5.59 8.53 -27.94
C ALA A 42 4.85 9.85 -27.64
N PRO A 43 5.22 10.61 -26.59
CA PRO A 43 4.57 11.87 -26.27
C PRO A 43 5.10 13.03 -27.12
N ALA A 44 4.16 13.80 -27.69
CA ALA A 44 4.41 15.05 -28.42
C ALA A 44 5.01 16.15 -27.52
N VAL A 45 5.86 16.97 -28.14
CA VAL A 45 6.63 18.06 -27.50
C VAL A 45 5.69 19.19 -27.02
N LYS A 46 5.85 19.60 -25.75
CA LYS A 46 5.08 20.70 -25.12
C LYS A 46 5.82 22.04 -25.27
N PRO A 47 5.10 23.18 -25.41
CA PRO A 47 5.71 24.50 -25.54
C PRO A 47 6.37 25.00 -24.25
N ALA A 48 7.40 25.83 -24.43
CA ALA A 48 8.28 26.33 -23.39
C ALA A 48 7.57 27.22 -22.35
N LYS A 49 7.91 27.01 -21.08
CA LYS A 49 7.37 27.72 -19.90
C LYS A 49 8.19 28.99 -19.62
N ALA A 50 7.50 30.10 -19.38
CA ALA A 50 8.05 31.37 -18.90
C ALA A 50 8.81 31.21 -17.56
N PRO A 51 9.79 32.09 -17.25
CA PRO A 51 10.64 31.94 -16.07
C PRO A 51 9.84 32.05 -14.77
N LYS A 52 10.06 31.08 -13.89
CA LYS A 52 9.44 30.97 -12.58
C LYS A 52 10.12 31.96 -11.62
N ALA A 53 9.34 32.83 -10.98
CA ALA A 53 9.80 33.68 -9.89
C ALA A 53 10.43 32.83 -8.76
N ALA A 54 11.46 33.39 -8.13
CA ALA A 54 12.25 32.77 -7.08
C ALA A 54 11.36 32.24 -5.93
N PRO A 55 11.69 31.08 -5.33
CA PRO A 55 10.94 30.59 -4.19
C PRO A 55 11.16 31.55 -3.02
N ALA A 56 10.08 32.23 -2.62
CA ALA A 56 9.97 32.80 -1.30
C ALA A 56 10.23 31.68 -0.29
N ALA A 57 11.14 31.93 0.65
CA ALA A 57 11.54 30.99 1.68
C ALA A 57 10.29 30.36 2.32
N ALA A 58 10.10 29.06 2.07
CA ALA A 58 9.09 28.29 2.76
C ALA A 58 9.48 28.30 4.23
N ALA A 59 8.62 28.88 5.07
CA ALA A 59 8.69 28.75 6.52
C ALA A 59 8.94 27.27 6.87
N PRO A 60 9.66 26.96 7.98
CA PRO A 60 9.86 25.59 8.41
C PRO A 60 8.48 25.01 8.75
N GLN A 61 7.85 24.39 7.76
CA GLN A 61 6.78 23.43 7.96
C GLN A 61 7.47 22.37 8.80
N GLY A 62 7.08 22.27 10.08
CA GLY A 62 7.68 21.34 11.03
C GLY A 62 7.96 20.03 10.33
N GLU A 63 9.23 19.63 10.35
CA GLU A 63 9.68 18.49 9.54
C GLU A 63 8.81 17.31 9.92
N LEU A 64 8.11 16.71 8.96
CA LEU A 64 7.30 15.54 9.24
C LEU A 64 8.22 14.38 9.58
N CYS A 65 7.74 13.46 10.40
CA CYS A 65 8.49 12.32 10.90
C CYS A 65 9.10 11.41 9.81
N GLY A 66 8.66 11.51 8.56
CA GLY A 66 9.32 10.86 7.42
C GLY A 66 9.08 9.35 7.26
N HIS A 67 8.42 8.70 8.20
CA HIS A 67 8.16 7.26 8.16
C HIS A 67 6.99 6.89 7.25
N LYS A 68 7.00 5.67 6.73
CA LYS A 68 5.90 5.08 5.94
C LYS A 68 5.26 3.91 6.70
N SER A 69 3.94 3.90 6.76
CA SER A 69 3.18 2.74 7.23
C SER A 69 3.31 1.56 6.26
N MET A 70 3.02 0.34 6.74
CA MET A 70 2.96 -0.87 5.91
C MET A 70 1.98 -0.77 4.72
N ASN A 71 1.00 0.14 4.79
CA ASN A 71 0.05 0.40 3.72
C ASN A 71 0.55 1.47 2.72
N GLY A 72 1.82 1.86 2.80
CA GLY A 72 2.46 2.84 1.91
C GLY A 72 2.13 4.30 2.18
N ARG A 73 1.35 4.61 3.24
CA ARG A 73 1.01 5.99 3.62
C ARG A 73 2.12 6.62 4.45
N ALA A 74 2.54 7.83 4.09
CA ALA A 74 3.52 8.62 4.84
C ALA A 74 2.92 9.20 6.13
N CYS A 75 3.70 9.26 7.20
CA CYS A 75 3.31 9.86 8.47
C CYS A 75 3.23 11.38 8.33
N THR A 76 2.09 11.96 8.72
CA THR A 76 1.84 13.41 8.72
C THR A 76 2.03 14.05 10.10
N ARG A 77 2.69 13.35 11.04
CA ARG A 77 3.04 13.89 12.35
C ARG A 77 4.40 14.58 12.31
N GLU A 78 4.60 15.50 13.24
CA GLU A 78 5.87 16.21 13.49
C GLU A 78 7.05 15.26 13.76
N ALA A 79 8.26 15.70 13.42
CA ALA A 79 9.50 14.98 13.62
C ALA A 79 9.76 14.73 15.11
N GLY A 80 10.29 13.53 15.42
CA GLY A 80 10.64 13.16 16.78
C GLY A 80 9.47 12.84 17.70
N HIS A 81 8.28 12.51 17.18
CA HIS A 81 7.16 12.11 18.03
C HIS A 81 7.56 10.93 18.95
N PRO A 82 7.41 11.04 20.29
CA PRO A 82 7.88 10.04 21.26
C PRO A 82 6.99 8.79 21.31
N GLU A 83 5.89 8.79 20.57
CA GLU A 83 4.91 7.72 20.57
C GLU A 83 5.36 6.60 19.63
N LYS A 84 5.36 5.34 20.12
CA LYS A 84 5.74 4.09 19.41
C LYS A 84 4.91 3.88 18.13
N ASN A 85 5.16 4.66 17.09
CA ASN A 85 4.62 4.45 15.73
C ASN A 85 5.74 4.44 14.68
N HIS A 86 6.98 4.20 15.10
CA HIS A 86 8.05 3.75 14.20
C HIS A 86 7.90 2.24 13.94
N ARG A 87 6.75 1.82 13.40
CA ARG A 87 6.64 0.49 12.80
C ARG A 87 7.24 0.59 11.40
N TYR A 88 8.54 0.35 11.34
CA TYR A 88 9.38 0.21 10.14
C TYR A 88 9.84 1.54 9.53
N GLY A 89 11.12 1.85 9.75
CA GLY A 89 11.90 2.78 8.92
C GLY A 89 12.19 2.19 7.55
#